data_AF-A0A1J4RKD8-F1
#
_entry.id   AF-A0A1J4RKD8-F1
#
_cell.length_a   1.000
_cell.length_b   1.000
_cell.length_c   1.000
_cell.angle_alpha   90.00
_cell.angle_beta   90.00
_cell.angle_gamma   90.00
#
_symmetry.space_group_name_H-M   'P 1'
#
loop_
_entity.id
_entity.type
_entity.pdbx_description
1 polymer ?
#
loop_
_entity_poly.entity_id
_entity_poly.type
_entity_poly.pdbx_seq_one_letter_code
_entity_poly.pdbx_strand_id
1 'polypeptide(L)'
;MIMEDDEIKGKILDKMARHRYWGGKHTDTLNLAKGFPKDIRKYVLKLVDEMKNDNLIISKPTSYGEHVSLNIERKDEIQFLIDKFLVKKY
;
A
#
# COMPACT_ATOMS: atom_id res chain seq x y z
N MET A 1 15.51 3.80 12.92
CA MET A 1 15.75 2.83 11.83
C MET A 1 15.32 3.51 10.56
N ILE A 2 16.23 3.73 9.61
CA ILE A 2 15.88 4.29 8.31
C ILE A 2 15.35 3.10 7.49
N MET A 3 14.09 3.17 7.07
CA MET A 3 13.52 2.23 6.12
C MET A 3 13.63 2.87 4.74
N GLU A 4 14.06 2.10 3.76
CA GLU A 4 14.08 2.55 2.36
C GLU A 4 12.65 2.61 1.81
N ASP A 5 12.41 3.51 0.86
CA ASP A 5 11.08 3.72 0.25
C ASP A 5 10.49 2.43 -0.32
N ASP A 6 11.33 1.66 -1.02
CA ASP A 6 10.97 0.37 -1.60
C ASP A 6 10.49 -0.61 -0.52
N GLU A 7 11.16 -0.68 0.63
CA GLU A 7 10.74 -1.56 1.74
C GLU A 7 9.37 -1.15 2.29
N ILE A 8 9.12 0.16 2.42
CA ILE A 8 7.83 0.68 2.89
C ILE A 8 6.74 0.37 1.85
N LYS A 9 6.98 0.65 0.57
CA LYS A 9 6.05 0.35 -0.55
C LYS A 9 5.71 -1.13 -0.58
N GLY A 10 6.72 -2.01 -0.51
CA GLY A 10 6.55 -3.46 -0.43
C GLY A 10 5.66 -3.89 0.74
N LYS A 11 5.91 -3.37 1.95
CA LYS A 11 5.08 -3.67 3.13
C LYS A 11 3.64 -3.17 3.01
N ILE A 12 3.40 -2.01 2.40
CA ILE A 12 2.04 -1.51 2.15
C ILE A 12 1.31 -2.45 1.19
N LEU A 13 1.92 -2.77 0.05
CA LEU A 13 1.34 -3.61 -0.99
C LEU A 13 1.05 -5.02 -0.46
N ASP A 14 2.00 -5.63 0.26
CA ASP A 14 1.82 -6.95 0.89
C ASP A 14 0.68 -6.94 1.91
N LYS A 15 0.63 -5.93 2.78
CA LYS A 15 -0.47 -5.78 3.73
C LYS A 15 -1.80 -5.73 3.01
N MET A 16 -1.91 -4.93 1.95
CA MET A 16 -3.16 -4.83 1.19
C MET A 16 -3.51 -6.15 0.48
N ALA A 17 -2.52 -6.84 -0.09
CA ALA A 17 -2.68 -8.11 -0.77
C ALA A 17 -3.13 -9.23 0.19
N ARG A 18 -2.50 -9.35 1.37
CA ARG A 18 -2.86 -10.34 2.41
C ARG A 18 -4.27 -10.14 2.94
N HIS A 19 -4.72 -8.89 3.06
CA HIS A 19 -6.10 -8.58 3.43
C HIS A 19 -7.09 -8.63 2.25
N ARG A 20 -6.61 -8.95 1.05
CA ARG A 20 -7.37 -9.06 -0.20
C ARG A 20 -8.09 -7.77 -0.59
N TYR A 21 -7.50 -6.60 -0.33
CA TYR A 21 -8.07 -5.31 -0.74
C TYR A 21 -7.90 -5.12 -2.25
N TRP A 22 -8.67 -5.87 -3.05
CA TRP A 22 -8.67 -5.81 -4.51
C TRP A 22 -10.06 -5.40 -5.01
N GLY A 23 -10.11 -4.48 -5.98
CA GLY A 23 -11.33 -4.11 -6.72
C GLY A 23 -12.48 -3.63 -5.83
N GLY A 24 -13.42 -4.53 -5.51
CA GLY A 24 -14.60 -4.24 -4.69
C GLY A 24 -14.30 -4.08 -3.20
N LYS A 25 -13.22 -4.69 -2.70
CA LYS A 25 -12.82 -4.63 -1.29
C LYS A 25 -11.74 -3.57 -1.07
N HIS A 26 -11.98 -2.68 -0.12
CA HIS A 26 -11.14 -1.51 0.12
C HIS A 26 -10.97 -1.24 1.63
N THR A 27 -10.06 -0.34 1.97
CA THR A 27 -9.79 0.12 3.34
C THR A 27 -9.61 1.64 3.36
N ASP A 28 -9.89 2.28 4.49
CA ASP A 28 -9.46 3.66 4.75
C ASP A 28 -7.94 3.80 4.55
N THR A 29 -7.51 4.85 3.84
CA THR A 29 -6.10 5.16 3.57
C THR A 29 -5.27 5.24 4.86
N LEU A 30 -5.82 5.79 5.95
CA LEU A 30 -5.15 5.92 7.24
C LEU A 30 -4.85 4.57 7.90
N ASN A 31 -5.63 3.52 7.57
CA ASN A 31 -5.34 2.18 8.06
C ASN A 31 -4.05 1.61 7.46
N LEU A 32 -3.59 2.09 6.30
CA LEU A 32 -2.35 1.60 5.68
C LEU A 32 -1.14 1.92 6.55
N ALA A 33 -1.10 3.11 7.15
CA ALA A 33 -0.02 3.54 8.06
C ALA A 33 -0.04 2.84 9.44
N LYS A 34 -1.14 2.17 9.82
CA LYS A 34 -1.20 1.39 11.07
C LYS A 34 -0.23 0.20 11.01
N GLY A 35 0.57 0.01 12.06
CA GLY A 35 1.62 -1.02 12.12
C GLY A 35 3.03 -0.50 11.81
N PHE A 36 3.16 0.70 11.25
CA PHE A 36 4.45 1.40 11.16
C PHE A 36 4.71 2.27 12.42
N PRO A 37 5.99 2.52 12.75
CA PRO A 37 6.40 3.53 13.75
C PRO A 37 5.72 4.88 13.52
N LYS A 38 5.34 5.56 14.61
CA LYS A 38 4.48 6.77 14.57
C LYS A 38 5.13 7.92 13.79
N ASP A 39 6.43 8.08 13.95
CA ASP A 39 7.29 9.07 13.30
C ASP A 39 7.28 8.96 11.77
N ILE A 40 7.16 7.76 11.21
CA ILE A 40 7.16 7.56 9.76
C ILE A 40 5.76 7.50 9.13
N ARG A 41 4.67 7.52 9.90
CA ARG A 41 3.31 7.34 9.35
C ARG A 41 2.91 8.37 8.31
N LYS A 42 3.30 9.64 8.52
CA LYS A 42 3.06 10.71 7.53
C LYS A 42 3.78 10.41 6.21
N TYR A 43 4.98 9.84 6.31
CA TYR A 43 5.78 9.45 5.16
C TYR A 43 5.18 8.24 4.43
N VAL A 44 4.72 7.23 5.17
CA VAL A 44 3.99 6.08 4.62
C VAL A 44 2.79 6.53 3.78
N LEU A 45 2.00 7.51 4.26
CA LEU A 45 0.86 8.05 3.51
C LEU A 45 1.29 8.78 2.23
N LYS A 46 2.42 9.51 2.25
CA LYS A 46 2.99 10.10 1.05
C LYS A 46 3.34 9.03 0.00
N LEU A 47 3.92 7.90 0.40
CA LEU A 47 4.23 6.81 -0.53
C LEU A 47 2.95 6.12 -1.07
N VAL A 48 1.86 6.12 -0.30
CA VAL A 48 0.55 5.69 -0.81
C VAL A 48 0.06 6.63 -1.92
N ASP A 49 0.23 7.96 -1.74
CA ASP A 49 -0.13 8.93 -2.77
C ASP A 49 0.68 8.75 -4.06
N GLU A 50 1.98 8.43 -3.95
CA GLU A 50 2.82 8.08 -5.10
C GLU A 50 2.28 6.83 -5.81
N MET A 51 1.98 5.76 -5.08
CA MET A 51 1.43 4.53 -5.67
C MET A 51 0.02 4.71 -6.26
N LYS A 52 -0.75 5.71 -5.80
CA LYS A 52 -2.00 6.13 -6.45
C LYS A 52 -1.74 6.81 -7.79
N ASN A 53 -0.76 7.73 -7.85
CA ASN A 53 -0.36 8.38 -9.10
C ASN A 53 0.16 7.38 -10.12
N ASP A 54 0.89 6.36 -9.66
CA ASP A 54 1.37 5.29 -10.51
C ASP A 54 0.24 4.35 -10.96
N ASN A 55 -0.97 4.44 -10.40
CA ASN A 55 -2.12 3.56 -10.63
C ASN A 55 -1.96 2.12 -10.11
N LEU A 56 -1.11 1.91 -9.08
CA LEU A 56 -1.02 0.64 -8.35
C LEU A 56 -2.13 0.52 -7.29
N ILE A 57 -2.52 1.67 -6.72
CA ILE A 57 -3.59 1.81 -5.75
C ILE A 57 -4.70 2.66 -6.36
N ILE A 58 -5.93 2.17 -6.31
CA ILE A 58 -7.13 2.89 -6.76
C ILE A 58 -7.76 3.55 -5.54
N SER A 59 -7.94 4.86 -5.62
CA SER A 59 -8.71 5.65 -4.65
C SER A 59 -10.20 5.62 -4.97
N LYS A 60 -11.01 5.52 -3.91
CA LYS A 60 -12.46 5.64 -3.92
C LYS A 60 -12.85 6.66 -2.87
N PRO A 61 -13.26 7.88 -3.25
CA PRO A 61 -13.77 8.83 -2.28
C PRO A 61 -15.06 8.29 -1.67
N THR A 62 -15.16 8.35 -0.35
CA THR A 62 -16.40 8.07 0.39
C THR A 62 -16.79 9.32 1.18
N SER A 63 -18.04 9.39 1.65
CA SER A 63 -18.52 10.53 2.44
C SER A 63 -17.80 10.70 3.80
N TYR A 64 -17.08 9.66 4.25
CA TYR A 64 -16.44 9.61 5.57
C TYR A 64 -14.92 9.41 5.49
N GLY A 65 -14.32 9.46 4.29
CA GLY A 65 -12.88 9.35 4.11
C GLY A 65 -12.46 8.83 2.74
N GLU A 66 -11.16 8.89 2.46
CA GLU A 66 -10.59 8.25 1.28
C GLU A 66 -10.38 6.76 1.54
N HIS A 67 -11.01 5.93 0.72
CA HIS A 67 -10.80 4.49 0.74
C HIS A 67 -9.94 4.07 -0.44
N VAL A 68 -9.14 3.03 -0.25
CA VAL A 68 -8.17 2.56 -1.24
C VAL A 68 -8.22 1.04 -1.40
N SER A 69 -7.96 0.59 -2.61
CA SER A 69 -7.82 -0.82 -2.99
C SER A 69 -6.69 -0.98 -3.99
N LEU A 70 -6.10 -2.16 -4.08
CA LEU A 70 -5.13 -2.49 -5.11
C LEU A 70 -5.80 -2.56 -6.49
N ASN A 71 -5.08 -2.10 -7.50
CA ASN A 71 -5.52 -2.20 -8.88
C ASN A 71 -5.43 -3.64 -9.37
N ILE A 72 -6.58 -4.26 -9.64
CA ILE A 72 -6.66 -5.65 -10.10
C ILE A 72 -6.05 -5.85 -11.50
N GLU A 73 -6.06 -4.81 -12.34
CA GLU A 73 -5.48 -4.85 -13.69
C GLU A 73 -3.96 -4.91 -13.65
N ARG A 74 -3.35 -4.52 -12.52
CA ARG A 74 -1.90 -4.52 -12.30
C ARG A 74 -1.46 -5.54 -11.27
N LYS A 75 -2.27 -6.58 -11.05
CA LYS A 75 -2.03 -7.59 -10.02
C LYS A 75 -0.63 -8.24 -10.14
N ASP A 76 -0.23 -8.61 -11.35
CA ASP A 76 1.07 -9.30 -11.57
C ASP A 76 2.26 -8.38 -11.27
N GLU A 77 2.16 -7.11 -11.65
CA GLU A 77 3.16 -6.10 -11.33
C GLU A 77 3.22 -5.82 -9.82
N ILE A 78 2.07 -5.66 -9.18
CA ILE A 78 2.00 -5.48 -7.72
C ILE A 78 2.63 -6.68 -7.00
N GLN A 79 2.36 -7.90 -7.46
CA GLN A 79 2.97 -9.10 -6.89
C GLN A 79 4.48 -9.13 -7.10
N PHE A 80 4.97 -8.75 -8.29
CA PHE A 80 6.39 -8.61 -8.56
C PHE A 80 7.05 -7.58 -7.63
N LEU A 81 6.44 -6.41 -7.42
CA LEU A 81 6.95 -5.38 -6.51
C LEU A 81 6.96 -5.86 -5.06
N ILE A 82 5.92 -6.58 -4.63
CA ILE A 82 5.89 -7.24 -3.31
C ILE A 82 7.10 -8.17 -3.18
N ASP A 83 7.29 -9.09 -4.13
CA ASP A 83 8.37 -10.08 -4.06
C ASP A 83 9.76 -9.45 -4.16
N LYS A 84 9.90 -8.37 -4.95
CA LYS A 84 11.15 -7.62 -5.11
C LYS A 84 11.51 -6.83 -3.85
N PHE A 85 10.55 -6.18 -3.21
CA PHE A 85 10.80 -5.25 -2.12
C PHE A 85 10.71 -5.89 -0.73
N LEU A 86 9.90 -6.94 -0.58
CA LEU A 86 9.98 -7.80 0.59
C LEU A 86 11.03 -8.88 0.35
N VAL A 87 12.28 -8.52 0.61
CA VAL A 87 13.35 -9.51 0.75
C VAL A 87 12.92 -10.50 1.82
N LYS A 88 12.62 -11.75 1.42
CA LYS A 88 12.39 -12.84 2.36
C LYS A 88 13.66 -12.99 3.20
N LYS A 89 13.59 -12.53 4.46
CA LYS A 89 14.48 -13.03 5.51
C LYS A 89 14.09 -14.50 5.73
N TYR A 90 14.72 -15.38 4.98
CA TYR A 90 14.85 -16.79 5.34
C TYR A 90 15.81 -16.90 6.52
#